data_AF-A0A7Y0HVS7-F1
#
_entry.id   AF-A0A7Y0HVS7-F1
#
_cell.length_a   1.000
_cell.length_b   1.000
_cell.length_c   1.000
_cell.angle_alpha   90.00
_cell.angle_beta   90.00
_cell.angle_gamma   90.00
#
_symmetry.space_group_name_H-M   'P 1'
#
loop_
_entity.id
_entity.type
_entity.pdbx_description
1 polymer ?
#
loop_
_entity_poly.entity_id
_entity_poly.type
_entity_poly.pdbx_seq_one_letter_code
_entity_poly.pdbx_strand_id
1 'polypeptide(L)'
;MAVNNGLHLHVRLEDRENLNDNAIQGELFEFDDEDTTLGYRGSVASKVAGITYRQLDYWARKQIVAPSITPSHGSGSRRLYSFKDVVILAVSKKLLDAGVNLQNVTTAIGFLTQRNVSQLEHITIMCDGEHVYECTSNERMMELLDTGHAVFAVSVGSLWHRIHTALEQEDAVDVNRQALTADIGQQPIDDLTAARMRKNQKARHQSRQSA
;
A
#
# COMPACT_ATOMS: atom_id res chain seq x y z
N MET A 1 -18.38 20.79 -52.36
CA MET A 1 -18.54 19.41 -51.84
C MET A 1 -17.37 19.14 -50.92
N ALA A 2 -17.59 19.11 -49.61
CA ALA A 2 -16.57 18.77 -48.63
C ALA A 2 -16.72 17.28 -48.27
N VAL A 3 -15.68 16.48 -48.51
CA VAL A 3 -15.65 15.06 -48.14
C VAL A 3 -15.11 14.98 -46.72
N ASN A 4 -15.96 14.48 -45.82
CA ASN A 4 -15.66 14.25 -44.42
C ASN A 4 -14.91 12.91 -44.29
N ASN A 5 -13.60 12.96 -44.10
CA ASN A 5 -12.78 11.76 -43.88
C ASN A 5 -12.79 11.40 -42.39
N GLY A 6 -13.70 10.50 -42.01
CA GLY A 6 -13.75 9.94 -40.66
C GLY A 6 -12.46 9.18 -40.34
N LEU A 7 -11.73 9.64 -39.33
CA LEU A 7 -10.67 8.88 -38.68
C LEU A 7 -11.32 7.76 -37.84
N HIS A 8 -11.45 6.57 -38.42
CA HIS A 8 -11.69 5.35 -37.65
C HIS A 8 -10.33 4.71 -37.34
N LEU A 9 -9.90 4.79 -36.09
CA LEU A 9 -8.73 4.08 -35.59
C LEU A 9 -9.09 2.61 -35.41
N HIS A 10 -9.08 1.85 -36.51
CA HIS A 10 -9.27 0.40 -36.47
C HIS A 10 -7.90 -0.28 -36.55
N VAL A 11 -7.20 -0.39 -35.43
CA VAL A 11 -5.97 -1.20 -35.34
C VAL A 11 -6.38 -2.67 -35.29
N ARG A 12 -6.00 -3.46 -36.29
CA ARG A 12 -6.24 -4.90 -36.27
C ARG A 12 -5.36 -5.56 -35.21
N LEU A 13 -5.87 -6.62 -34.60
CA LEU A 13 -5.13 -7.37 -33.56
C LEU A 13 -3.79 -7.92 -34.07
N GLU A 14 -3.71 -8.23 -35.37
CA GLU A 14 -2.49 -8.70 -36.05
C GLU A 14 -1.39 -7.65 -36.18
N ASP A 15 -1.73 -6.35 -36.08
CA ASP A 15 -0.80 -5.22 -36.24
C ASP A 15 -0.28 -4.65 -34.91
N ARG A 16 -0.57 -5.31 -33.77
CA ARG A 16 -0.17 -4.86 -32.43
C ARG A 16 1.20 -5.43 -32.06
N GLU A 17 2.24 -4.60 -32.06
CA GLU A 17 3.63 -5.01 -31.73
C GLU A 17 3.85 -5.37 -30.26
N ASN A 18 2.92 -5.07 -29.34
CA ASN A 18 3.02 -5.44 -27.93
C ASN A 18 1.68 -5.94 -27.39
N LEU A 19 1.52 -7.26 -27.32
CA LEU A 19 0.49 -7.90 -26.51
C LEU A 19 1.11 -8.12 -25.12
N ASN A 20 0.77 -7.25 -24.16
CA ASN A 20 1.12 -7.51 -22.76
C ASN A 20 0.28 -8.72 -22.31
N ASP A 21 0.94 -9.83 -21.93
CA ASP A 21 0.29 -11.10 -21.54
C ASP A 21 -0.59 -10.97 -20.28
N ASN A 22 -0.52 -9.82 -19.59
CA ASN A 22 -1.31 -9.49 -18.40
C ASN A 22 -2.47 -8.52 -18.66
N ALA A 23 -2.78 -8.18 -19.91
CA ALA A 23 -3.86 -7.23 -20.23
C ALA A 23 -5.25 -7.84 -19.95
N ILE A 24 -5.83 -7.50 -18.79
CA ILE A 24 -7.24 -7.78 -18.48
C ILE A 24 -8.09 -6.69 -19.16
N GLN A 25 -9.00 -7.07 -20.05
CA GLN A 25 -9.90 -6.14 -20.76
C GLN A 25 -10.81 -5.41 -19.75
N GLY A 26 -10.46 -4.17 -19.38
CA GLY A 26 -11.22 -3.33 -18.45
C GLY A 26 -10.44 -2.17 -17.85
N GLU A 27 -9.11 -2.23 -17.79
CA GLU A 27 -8.28 -1.14 -17.29
C GLU A 27 -7.63 -0.38 -18.46
N LEU A 28 -7.90 0.92 -18.54
CA LEU A 28 -7.44 1.80 -19.62
C LEU A 28 -6.06 2.43 -19.33
N PHE A 29 -5.55 2.27 -18.10
CA PHE A 29 -4.24 2.73 -17.66
C PHE A 29 -3.67 1.74 -16.63
N GLU A 30 -2.45 1.24 -16.86
CA GLU A 30 -1.64 0.65 -15.81
C GLU A 30 -1.24 1.80 -14.88
N PHE A 31 -1.81 1.85 -13.69
CA PHE A 31 -1.15 2.59 -12.62
C PHE A 31 0.07 1.73 -12.24
N ASP A 32 1.28 2.25 -12.37
CA ASP A 32 2.53 1.65 -11.86
C ASP A 32 2.48 1.62 -10.31
N ASP A 33 1.51 0.90 -9.78
CA ASP A 33 1.24 0.63 -8.39
C ASP A 33 1.85 -0.75 -8.05
N GLU A 34 3.09 -0.94 -8.51
CA GLU A 34 3.85 -2.21 -8.54
C GLU A 34 3.98 -2.87 -7.15
N ASP A 35 3.72 -2.12 -6.07
CA ASP A 35 3.84 -2.55 -4.68
C ASP A 35 2.52 -2.77 -3.92
N THR A 36 1.36 -2.65 -4.57
CA THR A 36 0.06 -2.67 -3.85
C THR A 36 -0.34 -4.07 -3.38
N THR A 37 0.35 -5.11 -3.83
CA THR A 37 0.07 -6.51 -3.47
C THR A 37 1.05 -7.05 -2.42
N LEU A 38 2.17 -6.36 -2.22
CA LEU A 38 3.24 -6.78 -1.33
C LEU A 38 3.13 -6.08 0.03
N GLY A 39 3.00 -6.87 1.08
CA GLY A 39 2.76 -6.39 2.43
C GLY A 39 3.81 -6.85 3.46
N TYR A 40 4.30 -5.93 4.27
CA TYR A 40 5.23 -6.20 5.35
C TYR A 40 4.52 -6.30 6.69
N ARG A 41 4.89 -7.30 7.49
CA ARG A 41 4.36 -7.46 8.85
C ARG A 41 4.80 -6.31 9.73
N GLY A 42 4.01 -5.97 10.75
CA GLY A 42 4.36 -4.89 11.69
C GLY A 42 5.72 -5.06 12.39
N SER A 43 6.20 -6.29 12.59
CA SER A 43 7.55 -6.56 13.10
C SER A 43 8.64 -6.11 12.14
N VAL A 44 8.47 -6.37 10.84
CA VAL A 44 9.39 -5.93 9.78
C VAL A 44 9.30 -4.42 9.60
N ALA A 45 8.08 -3.89 9.46
CA ALA A 45 7.84 -2.46 9.26
C ALA A 45 8.43 -1.61 10.41
N SER A 46 8.21 -2.01 11.66
CA SER A 46 8.77 -1.29 12.81
C SER A 46 10.31 -1.35 12.85
N LYS A 47 10.88 -2.54 12.61
CA LYS A 47 12.34 -2.73 12.54
C LYS A 47 12.98 -1.85 11.48
N VAL A 48 12.47 -1.89 10.24
CA VAL A 48 13.06 -1.16 9.10
C VAL A 48 12.84 0.35 9.21
N ALA A 49 11.66 0.79 9.65
CA ALA A 49 11.41 2.21 9.90
C ALA A 49 12.17 2.78 11.10
N GLY A 50 12.78 1.90 11.92
CA GLY A 50 13.53 2.30 13.11
C GLY A 50 12.64 2.83 14.24
N ILE A 51 11.40 2.34 14.34
CA ILE A 51 10.46 2.65 15.43
C ILE A 51 10.23 1.42 16.30
N THR A 52 9.80 1.64 17.53
CA THR A 52 9.34 0.54 18.38
C THR A 52 8.00 0.00 17.88
N TYR A 53 7.73 -1.29 18.11
CA TYR A 53 6.43 -1.89 17.80
C TYR A 53 5.27 -1.16 18.52
N ARG A 54 5.53 -0.61 19.71
CA ARG A 54 4.53 0.17 20.47
C ARG A 54 4.18 1.49 19.77
N GLN A 55 5.18 2.19 19.21
CA GLN A 55 4.95 3.39 18.42
C GLN A 55 4.12 3.06 17.17
N LEU A 56 4.47 1.99 16.45
CA LEU A 56 3.71 1.52 15.30
C LEU A 56 2.25 1.22 15.66
N ASP A 57 2.01 0.46 16.72
CA ASP A 57 0.65 0.11 17.14
C ASP A 57 -0.14 1.32 17.63
N TYR A 58 0.50 2.26 18.34
CA TYR A 58 -0.13 3.52 18.73
C TYR A 58 -0.53 4.36 17.51
N TRP A 59 0.36 4.53 16.53
CA TRP A 59 0.08 5.31 15.31
C TRP A 59 -1.02 4.68 14.47
N ALA A 60 -1.03 3.36 14.32
CA ALA A 60 -2.10 2.66 13.61
C ALA A 60 -3.45 2.82 14.32
N ARG A 61 -3.49 2.69 15.65
CA ARG A 61 -4.72 2.89 16.43
C ARG A 61 -5.25 4.32 16.39
N LYS A 62 -4.35 5.30 16.28
CA LYS A 62 -4.69 6.72 16.14
C LYS A 62 -4.87 7.18 14.69
N GLN A 63 -4.76 6.26 13.71
CA GLN A 63 -4.87 6.57 12.29
C GLN A 63 -3.91 7.67 11.82
N ILE A 64 -2.73 7.77 12.47
CA ILE A 64 -1.68 8.71 12.07
C ILE A 64 -0.94 8.13 10.86
N VAL A 65 -0.53 6.86 10.98
CA VAL A 65 -0.06 6.04 9.85
C VAL A 65 -0.68 4.66 10.01
N ALA A 66 -1.55 4.30 9.08
CA ALA A 66 -2.29 3.04 9.07
C ALA A 66 -1.72 2.10 7.99
N PRO A 67 -1.79 0.78 8.19
CA PRO A 67 -1.42 -0.18 7.15
C PRO A 67 -2.33 -0.01 5.92
N SER A 68 -1.73 0.16 4.74
CA SER A 68 -2.48 0.38 3.49
C SER A 68 -2.87 -0.91 2.76
N ILE A 69 -2.13 -2.00 2.96
CA ILE A 69 -2.36 -3.28 2.24
C ILE A 69 -3.46 -4.10 2.90
N THR A 70 -3.39 -4.29 4.22
CA THR A 70 -4.43 -4.99 4.97
C THR A 70 -4.72 -4.25 6.26
N PRO A 71 -5.75 -3.39 6.27
CA PRO A 71 -6.26 -2.80 7.50
C PRO A 71 -6.85 -3.88 8.43
N SER A 72 -6.79 -3.64 9.73
CA SER A 72 -7.34 -4.57 10.73
C SER A 72 -8.86 -4.64 10.65
N HIS A 73 -9.40 -5.75 10.17
CA HIS A 73 -10.84 -6.04 10.17
C HIS A 73 -11.12 -7.36 10.90
N GLY A 74 -11.16 -7.33 12.23
CA GLY A 74 -11.60 -8.46 13.06
C GLY A 74 -10.50 -9.38 13.61
N SER A 75 -10.93 -10.44 14.30
CA SER A 75 -10.06 -11.43 14.95
C SER A 75 -9.43 -12.35 13.90
N GLY A 76 -8.20 -12.04 13.47
CA GLY A 76 -7.40 -12.88 12.56
C GLY A 76 -6.75 -12.13 11.40
N SER A 77 -7.26 -10.93 11.06
CA SER A 77 -6.65 -10.05 10.06
C SER A 77 -5.28 -9.57 10.54
N ARG A 78 -4.24 -9.84 9.75
CA ARG A 78 -2.87 -9.39 10.04
C ARG A 78 -2.65 -8.03 9.37
N ARG A 79 -2.17 -7.04 10.12
CA ARG A 79 -1.77 -5.75 9.55
C ARG A 79 -0.60 -5.95 8.60
N LEU A 80 -0.78 -5.51 7.36
CA LEU A 80 0.25 -5.50 6.34
C LEU A 80 0.48 -4.07 5.87
N TYR A 81 1.73 -3.64 5.96
CA TYR A 81 2.20 -2.31 5.60
C TYR A 81 2.82 -2.36 4.22
N SER A 82 2.49 -1.43 3.34
CA SER A 82 3.16 -1.30 2.03
C SER A 82 4.59 -0.78 2.21
N PHE A 83 5.40 -0.86 1.15
CA PHE A 83 6.68 -0.16 1.09
C PHE A 83 6.52 1.34 1.41
N LYS A 84 5.52 1.99 0.80
CA LYS A 84 5.17 3.40 1.04
C LYS A 84 4.91 3.70 2.52
N ASP A 85 4.15 2.83 3.19
CA ASP A 85 3.89 2.99 4.62
C ASP A 85 5.19 3.00 5.43
N VAL A 86 6.11 2.08 5.13
CA VAL A 86 7.40 1.99 5.83
C VAL A 86 8.24 3.25 5.62
N VAL A 87 8.24 3.82 4.41
CA VAL A 87 8.88 5.11 4.12
C VAL A 87 8.26 6.24 4.96
N ILE A 88 6.93 6.35 4.98
CA ILE A 88 6.21 7.37 5.75
C ILE A 88 6.49 7.22 7.26
N LEU A 89 6.52 5.99 7.78
CA LEU A 89 6.87 5.71 9.17
C LEU A 89 8.28 6.20 9.51
N ALA A 90 9.25 5.95 8.63
CA ALA A 90 10.65 6.35 8.83
C ALA A 90 10.83 7.87 8.77
N VAL A 91 10.16 8.56 7.83
CA VAL A 91 10.18 10.03 7.74
C VAL A 91 9.57 10.63 9.01
N SER A 92 8.41 10.12 9.43
CA SER A 92 7.73 10.57 10.65
C SER A 92 8.62 10.43 11.88
N LYS A 93 9.34 9.31 11.98
CA LYS A 93 10.33 9.06 13.04
C LYS A 93 11.47 10.07 12.99
N LYS A 94 12.02 10.36 11.81
CA LYS A 94 13.12 11.34 11.67
C LYS A 94 12.71 12.76 12.05
N LEU A 95 11.50 13.17 11.68
CA LEU A 95 10.95 14.46 12.08
C LEU A 95 10.76 14.55 13.60
N LEU A 96 10.20 13.51 14.23
CA LEU A 96 10.01 13.46 15.68
C LEU A 96 11.34 13.43 16.45
N ASP A 97 12.33 12.67 15.97
CA ASP A 97 13.68 12.64 16.56
C ASP A 97 14.36 14.03 16.50
N ALA A 98 14.06 14.82 15.48
CA ALA A 98 14.55 16.19 15.33
C ALA A 98 13.78 17.21 16.19
N GLY A 99 12.75 16.77 16.93
CA GLY A 99 11.94 17.65 17.78
C GLY A 99 10.81 18.37 17.05
N VAL A 100 10.51 17.99 15.80
CA VAL A 100 9.34 18.52 15.08
C VAL A 100 8.06 18.08 15.80
N ASN A 101 7.15 19.03 16.02
CA ASN A 101 5.91 18.75 16.74
C ASN A 101 4.98 17.80 15.94
N LEU A 102 4.05 17.14 16.63
CA LEU A 102 3.17 16.14 16.01
C LEU A 102 2.25 16.72 14.93
N GLN A 103 1.85 17.99 15.04
CA GLN A 103 1.01 18.65 14.03
C GLN A 103 1.75 18.74 12.70
N ASN A 104 3.00 19.21 12.72
CA ASN A 104 3.86 19.32 11.55
C ASN A 104 4.22 17.94 10.98
N VAL A 105 4.47 16.95 11.83
CA VAL A 105 4.63 15.55 11.39
C VAL A 105 3.39 15.06 10.64
N THR A 106 2.20 15.38 11.14
CA THR A 106 0.94 14.98 10.48
C THR A 106 0.75 15.70 9.14
N THR A 107 1.14 16.97 9.04
CA THR A 107 1.17 17.71 7.76
C THR A 107 2.13 17.05 6.77
N ALA A 108 3.34 16.68 7.20
CA ALA A 108 4.30 15.98 6.36
C ALA A 108 3.76 14.65 5.86
N ILE A 109 3.12 13.85 6.74
CA ILE A 109 2.45 12.61 6.35
C ILE A 109 1.41 12.89 5.26
N GLY A 110 0.59 13.94 5.42
CA GLY A 110 -0.41 14.34 4.44
C GLY A 110 0.16 14.60 3.05
N PHE A 111 1.33 15.26 2.97
CA PHE A 111 2.06 15.44 1.70
C PHE A 111 2.48 14.10 1.09
N LEU A 112 3.14 13.24 1.88
CA LEU A 112 3.68 11.97 1.38
C LEU A 112 2.58 10.96 0.98
N THR A 113 1.45 10.95 1.67
CA THR A 113 0.32 10.06 1.34
C THR A 113 -0.27 10.38 -0.03
N GLN A 114 -0.21 11.64 -0.49
CA GLN A 114 -0.72 12.07 -1.80
C GLN A 114 0.23 11.76 -2.98
N ARG A 115 1.41 11.19 -2.71
CA ARG A 115 2.45 10.93 -3.71
C ARG A 115 2.56 9.45 -4.05
N ASN A 116 2.89 9.13 -5.29
CA ASN A 116 3.20 7.76 -5.69
C ASN A 116 4.57 7.36 -5.14
N VAL A 117 4.85 6.05 -5.08
CA VAL A 117 6.09 5.51 -4.50
C VAL A 117 7.33 6.08 -5.18
N SER A 118 7.34 6.15 -6.51
CA SER A 118 8.46 6.70 -7.29
C SER A 118 8.68 8.19 -7.05
N GLN A 119 7.61 8.97 -6.82
CA GLN A 119 7.72 10.40 -6.54
C GLN A 119 8.44 10.69 -5.21
N LEU A 120 8.36 9.77 -4.24
CA LEU A 120 9.01 9.93 -2.94
C LEU A 120 10.54 10.00 -3.05
N GLU A 121 11.13 9.44 -4.12
CA GLU A 121 12.58 9.48 -4.37
C GLU A 121 13.13 10.90 -4.56
N HIS A 122 12.28 11.83 -4.98
CA HIS A 122 12.68 13.20 -5.31
C HIS A 122 12.19 14.24 -4.30
N ILE A 123 11.64 13.79 -3.17
CA ILE A 123 11.08 14.69 -2.15
C ILE A 123 12.08 14.90 -1.01
N THR A 124 12.14 16.14 -0.54
CA THR A 124 12.70 16.53 0.75
C THR A 124 11.63 17.26 1.55
N ILE A 125 11.40 16.83 2.79
CA ILE A 125 10.51 17.53 3.72
C ILE A 125 11.36 18.52 4.51
N MET A 126 10.98 19.80 4.48
CA MET A 126 11.63 20.88 5.25
C MET A 126 10.64 21.48 6.25
N CYS A 127 11.12 21.83 7.44
CA CYS A 127 10.32 22.45 8.49
C CYS A 127 11.11 23.54 9.20
N ASP A 128 10.53 24.73 9.31
CA ASP A 128 11.11 25.90 10.01
C ASP A 128 10.59 26.05 11.46
N GLY A 129 9.86 25.04 11.94
CA GLY A 129 9.24 25.02 13.27
C GLY A 129 7.77 25.45 13.28
N GLU A 130 7.35 26.30 12.34
CA GLU A 130 5.96 26.74 12.20
C GLU A 130 5.27 26.02 11.06
N HIS A 131 5.92 25.95 9.90
CA HIS A 131 5.39 25.39 8.66
C HIS A 131 6.20 24.18 8.21
N VAL A 132 5.56 23.37 7.35
CA VAL A 132 6.17 22.23 6.69
C VAL A 132 6.06 22.42 5.20
N TYR A 133 7.14 22.13 4.50
CA TYR A 133 7.26 22.28 3.07
C TYR A 133 7.70 20.96 2.45
N GLU A 134 6.98 20.56 1.40
CA GLU A 134 7.47 19.56 0.46
C GLU A 134 8.33 20.28 -0.59
N CYS A 135 9.57 19.85 -0.76
CA CYS A 135 10.50 20.42 -1.73
C CYS A 135 10.96 19.34 -2.70
N THR A 136 10.81 19.64 -4.00
CA THR A 136 11.28 18.80 -5.12
C THR A 136 12.29 19.52 -6.01
N SER A 137 12.59 20.80 -5.73
CA SER A 137 13.58 21.61 -6.44
C SER A 137 14.54 22.30 -5.47
N ASN A 138 15.78 22.51 -5.91
CA ASN A 138 16.80 23.19 -5.11
C ASN A 138 16.46 24.66 -4.87
N GLU A 139 15.81 25.32 -5.82
CA GLU A 139 15.40 26.73 -5.71
C GLU A 139 14.51 26.95 -4.49
N ARG A 140 13.47 26.12 -4.32
CA ARG A 140 12.56 26.23 -3.17
C ARG A 140 13.27 25.94 -1.84
N MET A 141 14.25 25.04 -1.84
CA MET A 141 15.07 24.77 -0.64
C MET A 141 15.92 25.99 -0.28
N MET A 142 16.55 26.65 -1.27
CA MET A 142 17.35 27.85 -1.05
C MET A 142 16.50 29.02 -0.53
N GLU A 143 15.30 29.23 -1.10
CA GLU A 143 14.38 30.25 -0.61
C GLU A 143 14.06 30.10 0.89
N LEU A 144 13.89 28.87 1.36
CA LEU A 144 13.64 28.59 2.77
C LEU A 144 14.86 28.89 3.64
N LEU A 145 16.07 28.58 3.15
CA LEU A 145 17.31 28.88 3.88
C LEU A 145 17.59 30.38 3.95
N ASP A 146 17.24 31.14 2.91
CA ASP A 146 17.41 32.59 2.86
C ASP A 146 16.46 33.36 3.79
N THR A 147 15.42 32.72 4.33
CA THR A 147 14.52 33.33 5.33
C THR A 147 15.22 33.70 6.64
N GLY A 148 16.39 33.12 6.92
CA GLY A 148 17.12 33.29 8.18
C GLY A 148 16.55 32.46 9.34
N HIS A 149 15.50 31.66 9.11
CA HIS A 149 14.99 30.72 10.09
C HIS A 149 15.86 29.46 10.16
N ALA A 150 15.91 28.83 11.34
CA ALA A 150 16.49 27.50 11.47
C ALA A 150 15.56 26.48 10.82
N VAL A 151 16.07 25.69 9.87
CA VAL A 151 15.28 24.71 9.13
C VAL A 151 15.81 23.30 9.35
N PHE A 152 14.91 22.38 9.65
CA PHE A 152 15.18 20.94 9.62
C PHE A 152 14.77 20.36 8.28
N ALA A 153 15.63 19.56 7.68
CA ALA A 153 15.36 18.90 6.40
C ALA A 153 15.53 17.38 6.52
N VAL A 154 14.57 16.64 5.96
CA VAL A 154 14.61 15.18 5.84
C VAL A 154 14.49 14.83 4.37
N SER A 155 15.59 14.32 3.77
CA SER A 155 15.56 13.76 2.42
C SER A 155 14.76 12.46 2.43
N VAL A 156 13.57 12.49 1.82
CA VAL A 156 12.71 11.31 1.69
C VAL A 156 13.33 10.33 0.72
N GLY A 157 13.92 10.80 -0.37
CA GLY A 157 14.62 9.94 -1.33
C GLY A 157 15.76 9.14 -0.73
N SER A 158 16.54 9.73 0.17
CA SER A 158 17.60 9.00 0.89
C SER A 158 17.05 7.89 1.80
N LEU A 159 15.88 8.12 2.42
CA LEU A 159 15.21 7.12 3.24
C LEU A 159 14.57 6.04 2.38
N TRP A 160 13.95 6.41 1.27
CA TRP A 160 13.38 5.51 0.27
C TRP A 160 14.40 4.44 -0.14
N HIS A 161 15.58 4.85 -0.59
CA HIS A 161 16.62 3.93 -1.07
C HIS A 161 17.11 3.01 0.05
N ARG A 162 17.32 3.57 1.24
CA ARG A 162 17.75 2.79 2.40
C ARG A 162 16.72 1.75 2.82
N ILE A 163 15.43 2.11 2.77
CA ILE A 163 14.32 1.23 3.14
C ILE A 163 14.14 0.16 2.08
N HIS A 164 14.28 0.50 0.79
CA HIS A 164 14.25 -0.46 -0.31
C HIS A 164 15.29 -1.56 -0.09
N THR A 165 16.56 -1.19 0.05
CA THR A 165 17.64 -2.14 0.33
C THR A 165 17.42 -2.95 1.61
N ALA A 166 16.86 -2.35 2.65
CA ALA A 166 16.59 -3.06 3.90
C ALA A 166 15.47 -4.10 3.75
N LEU A 167 14.43 -3.80 2.97
CA LEU A 167 13.28 -4.69 2.78
C LEU A 167 13.56 -5.84 1.80
N GLU A 168 14.51 -5.68 0.87
CA GLU A 168 14.97 -6.78 -0.01
C GLU A 168 15.43 -8.03 0.77
N GLN A 169 15.85 -7.85 2.03
CA GLN A 169 16.34 -8.93 2.90
C GLN A 169 15.27 -9.44 3.88
N GLU A 170 14.03 -8.98 3.75
CA GLU A 170 12.94 -9.27 4.70
C GLU A 170 11.83 -10.09 4.04
N ASP A 171 11.14 -10.89 4.86
CA ASP A 171 9.98 -11.64 4.39
C ASP A 171 8.80 -10.70 4.10
N ALA A 172 8.41 -10.67 2.83
CA ALA A 172 7.24 -9.98 2.35
C ALA A 172 6.06 -10.95 2.16
N VAL A 173 4.84 -10.43 2.33
CA VAL A 173 3.60 -11.18 2.15
C VAL A 173 2.91 -10.71 0.88
N ASP A 174 2.88 -11.56 -0.14
CA ASP A 174 2.05 -11.35 -1.32
C ASP A 174 0.60 -11.75 -1.01
N VAL A 175 -0.29 -10.76 -1.03
CA VAL A 175 -1.72 -10.93 -0.71
C VAL A 175 -2.47 -11.65 -1.83
N ASN A 176 -2.09 -11.45 -3.09
CA ASN A 176 -2.73 -12.13 -4.23
C ASN A 176 -2.41 -13.62 -4.22
N ARG A 177 -1.16 -13.99 -3.92
CA ARG A 177 -0.77 -15.40 -3.78
C ARG A 177 -1.50 -16.07 -2.61
N GLN A 178 -1.72 -15.37 -1.50
CA GLN A 178 -2.50 -15.90 -0.38
C GLN A 178 -3.97 -16.13 -0.75
N ALA A 179 -4.60 -15.18 -1.45
CA ALA A 179 -5.97 -15.32 -1.91
C ALA A 179 -6.16 -16.54 -2.83
N LEU A 180 -5.24 -16.72 -3.79
CA LEU A 180 -5.24 -17.89 -4.70
C LEU A 180 -5.12 -19.22 -3.94
N THR A 181 -4.26 -19.30 -2.91
CA THR A 181 -4.12 -20.54 -2.11
C THR A 181 -5.30 -20.81 -1.17
N ALA A 182 -5.96 -19.77 -0.65
CA ALA A 182 -7.16 -19.92 0.17
C ALA A 182 -8.33 -20.45 -0.68
N ASP A 183 -8.49 -19.91 -1.89
CA ASP A 183 -9.58 -20.30 -2.79
C ASP A 183 -9.48 -21.77 -3.25
N ILE A 184 -8.27 -22.26 -3.54
CA ILE A 184 -8.03 -23.67 -3.89
C ILE A 184 -8.31 -24.61 -2.69
N GLY A 185 -8.15 -24.12 -1.45
CA GLY A 185 -8.37 -24.89 -0.21
C GLY A 185 -9.82 -24.92 0.29
N GLN A 186 -10.69 -24.04 -0.22
CA GLN A 186 -12.07 -23.91 0.29
C GLN A 186 -13.07 -24.90 -0.34
N GLN A 187 -12.71 -25.61 -1.42
CA GLN A 187 -13.61 -26.51 -2.17
C GLN A 187 -13.51 -28.04 -1.91
N PRO A 188 -13.31 -28.52 -0.65
CA PRO A 188 -13.78 -29.89 -0.33
C PRO A 188 -14.54 -30.06 0.99
N ILE A 189 -14.73 -29.00 1.80
CA ILE A 189 -15.38 -29.14 3.12
C ILE A 189 -16.91 -29.02 3.02
N ASP A 190 -17.40 -28.20 2.09
CA ASP A 190 -18.83 -27.96 1.91
C ASP A 190 -19.55 -29.19 1.34
N ASP A 191 -18.90 -29.98 0.48
CA ASP A 191 -19.50 -31.18 -0.11
C ASP A 191 -19.71 -32.31 0.92
N LEU A 192 -18.78 -32.51 1.85
CA LEU A 192 -18.94 -33.51 2.92
C LEU A 192 -20.03 -33.10 3.94
N THR A 193 -20.17 -31.80 4.18
CA THR A 193 -21.19 -31.25 5.09
C THR A 193 -22.58 -31.30 4.45
N ALA A 194 -22.69 -30.94 3.16
CA ALA A 194 -23.91 -31.08 2.38
C ALA A 194 -24.34 -32.55 2.21
N ALA A 195 -23.39 -33.48 2.01
CA ALA A 195 -23.67 -34.91 1.92
C ALA A 195 -24.21 -35.50 3.24
N ARG A 196 -23.65 -35.08 4.39
CA ARG A 196 -24.13 -35.47 5.73
C ARG A 196 -25.54 -34.94 6.01
N MET A 197 -25.82 -33.71 5.62
CA MET A 197 -27.16 -33.10 5.74
C MET A 197 -28.20 -33.85 4.89
N ARG A 198 -27.86 -34.20 3.63
CA ARG A 198 -28.74 -35.01 2.75
C ARG A 198 -29.02 -36.41 3.32
N LYS A 199 -28.01 -37.06 3.92
CA LYS A 199 -28.17 -38.39 4.53
C LYS A 199 -29.11 -38.35 5.75
N ASN A 200 -28.96 -37.33 6.62
CA ASN A 200 -29.82 -37.15 7.78
C ASN A 200 -31.27 -36.78 7.41
N GLN A 201 -31.48 -36.01 6.34
CA GLN A 201 -32.82 -35.67 5.86
C GLN A 201 -33.56 -36.87 5.25
N LYS A 202 -32.86 -37.73 4.49
CA LYS A 202 -33.45 -38.98 3.96
C LYS A 202 -33.83 -39.97 5.07
N ALA A 203 -32.98 -40.11 6.09
CA ALA A 203 -33.27 -40.96 7.24
C ALA A 203 -34.51 -40.48 8.02
N ARG A 204 -34.68 -39.16 8.19
CA ARG A 204 -35.85 -38.55 8.84
C ARG A 204 -37.15 -38.73 8.05
N HIS A 205 -37.08 -38.72 6.71
CA HIS A 205 -38.25 -38.96 5.87
C HIS A 205 -38.70 -40.42 5.89
N GLN A 206 -37.77 -41.37 5.92
CA GLN A 206 -38.09 -42.80 6.01
C GLN A 206 -38.77 -43.16 7.34
N SER A 207 -38.31 -42.59 8.46
CA SER A 207 -38.94 -42.78 9.78
C SER A 207 -40.36 -42.19 9.90
N ARG A 208 -40.75 -41.27 9.02
CA ARG A 208 -42.09 -40.66 9.00
C ARG A 208 -43.09 -41.38 8.09
N GLN A 209 -42.62 -42.20 7.16
CA GLN A 209 -43.48 -42.99 6.26
C GLN A 209 -43.74 -44.41 6.80
N SER A 210 -42.98 -44.85 7.81
CA SER A 210 -43.11 -46.16 8.45
C SER A 210 -43.83 -46.12 9.80
N ALA A 211 -44.55 -45.04 10.10
CA ALA A 211 -45.41 -44.85 11.27
C ALA A 211 -46.81 -44.49 10.79
#